data_AF-M5T5L1-F1
#
_entry.id   AF-M5T5L1-F1
#
_cell.length_a   1.000
_cell.length_b   1.000
_cell.length_c   1.000
_cell.angle_alpha   90.00
_cell.angle_beta   90.00
_cell.angle_gamma   90.00
#
_symmetry.space_group_name_H-M   'P 1'
#
loop_
_entity.id
_entity.type
_entity.pdbx_description
1 polymer ?
#
loop_
_entity_poly.entity_id
_entity_poly.type
_entity_poly.pdbx_seq_one_letter_code
_entity_poly.pdbx_strand_id
1 'polypeptide(L)'
;MDAILSSFCFTKEALAGDNNYFHRLPPVCFKTWNQFVPDYSVLFLCDRFYADAHAIERIEREPLFKKHKEMLGALKSCGRLEVRDFKSEVAPYASAIHAHVETRTRNLNDWSATFEQVVGKWDGFYDRVVENYQDAWTAEEEQLLREAGDDIDAEEVYLERHHEWPEERLMLASMEGGMYEGLERGLLETLSRWDEDIPEYHRERATGVISSYVEHVAASLCLSDVLGATLHDWEDIGPVYNAVLTDTLRVSSAKELERQKQINNLIEVMFPDFEPKSEIALARALDDPRITELRSLVENAVEHDVVFDTDFANQTLRDVLNAGKKIDKARRLTGWISKPLGFIPYAGFLVEGFTNTAVEKLVEKKAKKGLSWFYLLSEINA
;
A
#
# COMPACT_ATOMS: atom_id res chain seq x y z
N MET A 1 -11.25 -13.21 4.66
CA MET A 1 -9.85 -13.17 5.14
C MET A 1 -9.68 -11.86 5.87
N ASP A 2 -9.05 -11.87 7.04
CA ASP A 2 -8.86 -10.65 7.82
C ASP A 2 -7.40 -10.25 7.73
N ALA A 3 -7.09 -8.95 7.76
CA ALA A 3 -5.74 -8.43 7.76
C ALA A 3 -5.46 -7.53 8.96
N ILE A 4 -4.22 -7.50 9.40
CA ILE A 4 -3.68 -6.60 10.41
C ILE A 4 -2.94 -5.52 9.64
N LEU A 5 -3.38 -4.27 9.83
CA LEU A 5 -2.68 -3.09 9.36
C LEU A 5 -1.65 -2.73 10.43
N SER A 6 -0.42 -3.19 10.22
CA SER A 6 0.68 -3.10 11.19
C SER A 6 1.86 -2.37 10.57
N SER A 7 2.57 -1.59 11.38
CA SER A 7 4.00 -1.35 11.18
C SER A 7 4.72 -1.20 12.50
N PHE A 8 6.04 -1.41 12.49
CA PHE A 8 6.99 -1.24 13.60
C PHE A 8 6.33 -1.00 14.94
N CYS A 9 5.60 -2.00 15.44
CA CYS A 9 4.66 -1.80 16.55
C CYS A 9 5.35 -1.86 17.91
N PHE A 10 6.59 -2.35 17.94
CA PHE A 10 7.19 -2.92 19.15
C PHE A 10 8.60 -2.43 19.43
N THR A 11 9.16 -1.54 18.61
CA THR A 11 10.59 -1.20 18.70
C THR A 11 10.90 -0.28 19.88
N LYS A 12 11.93 -0.66 20.66
CA LYS A 12 12.59 0.19 21.65
C LYS A 12 13.38 1.32 20.98
N GLU A 13 13.72 2.31 21.79
CA GLU A 13 14.53 3.54 21.63
C GLU A 13 15.55 3.65 20.48
N ALA A 14 16.07 2.56 19.90
CA ALA A 14 17.10 2.58 18.85
C ALA A 14 16.61 3.08 17.48
N LEU A 15 15.37 2.74 17.10
CA LEU A 15 14.66 3.35 15.95
C LEU A 15 13.65 4.40 16.40
N ALA A 16 13.26 4.35 17.67
CA ALA A 16 12.28 5.21 18.29
C ALA A 16 12.97 6.28 19.15
N GLY A 17 13.86 7.09 18.55
CA GLY A 17 14.04 8.43 19.10
C GLY A 17 12.65 9.05 19.30
N ASP A 18 12.46 9.89 20.32
CA ASP A 18 11.13 10.44 20.71
C ASP A 18 10.34 11.09 19.55
N ASN A 19 11.00 11.29 18.39
CA ASN A 19 10.46 11.86 17.15
C ASN A 19 10.34 10.88 15.96
N ASN A 20 10.40 9.55 16.09
CA ASN A 20 10.17 8.69 14.91
C ASN A 20 8.71 8.80 14.44
N TYR A 21 8.52 9.53 13.35
CA TYR A 21 7.24 9.82 12.71
C TYR A 21 6.49 8.57 12.24
N PHE A 22 7.20 7.47 11.97
CA PHE A 22 6.66 6.28 11.33
C PHE A 22 6.36 5.11 12.26
N HIS A 23 6.78 5.19 13.53
CA HIS A 23 6.48 4.17 14.53
C HIS A 23 4.97 3.93 14.65
N ARG A 24 4.56 2.65 14.55
CA ARG A 24 3.17 2.15 14.64
C ARG A 24 2.19 2.59 13.55
N LEU A 25 2.63 3.23 12.47
CA LEU A 25 1.69 3.68 11.44
C LEU A 25 1.30 2.59 10.45
N PRO A 26 0.08 2.54 9.90
CA PRO A 26 -0.24 1.60 8.85
C PRO A 26 0.70 1.74 7.64
N PRO A 27 0.86 0.70 6.83
CA PRO A 27 1.77 0.71 5.69
C PRO A 27 1.54 1.90 4.75
N VAL A 28 2.65 2.44 4.27
CA VAL A 28 2.71 3.44 3.21
C VAL A 28 3.01 2.73 1.90
N CYS A 29 2.36 3.17 0.83
CA CYS A 29 2.70 2.77 -0.52
C CYS A 29 4.02 3.43 -0.97
N PHE A 30 5.05 2.63 -1.24
CA PHE A 30 6.37 3.13 -1.71
C PHE A 30 6.35 3.56 -3.18
N LYS A 31 5.19 3.43 -3.84
CA LYS A 31 4.99 3.73 -5.26
C LYS A 31 4.47 5.14 -5.48
N THR A 32 3.81 5.73 -4.47
CA THR A 32 3.35 7.12 -4.53
C THR A 32 4.46 8.06 -4.07
N TRP A 33 4.54 9.23 -4.70
CA TRP A 33 5.74 10.05 -4.82
C TRP A 33 5.58 11.45 -4.19
N ASN A 34 4.35 11.88 -3.93
CA ASN A 34 4.02 13.21 -3.44
C ASN A 34 3.25 13.21 -2.11
N GLN A 35 2.85 12.05 -1.57
CA GLN A 35 2.07 11.92 -0.34
C GLN A 35 2.31 10.55 0.32
N PHE A 36 2.12 10.46 1.65
CA PHE A 36 1.99 9.18 2.33
C PHE A 36 0.61 8.58 2.08
N VAL A 37 0.50 7.82 1.00
CA VAL A 37 -0.72 7.13 0.61
C VAL A 37 -0.73 5.72 1.20
N PRO A 38 -1.88 5.21 1.68
CA PRO A 38 -2.01 3.81 2.06
C PRO A 38 -1.79 2.87 0.89
N ASP A 39 -1.27 1.67 1.16
CA ASP A 39 -1.35 0.59 0.17
C ASP A 39 -2.79 0.04 0.11
N TYR A 40 -3.56 0.52 -0.88
CA TYR A 40 -4.95 0.13 -1.09
C TYR A 40 -5.11 -1.29 -1.64
N SER A 41 -4.05 -1.92 -2.15
CA SER A 41 -4.13 -3.20 -2.87
C SER A 41 -4.71 -4.31 -1.99
N VAL A 42 -4.23 -4.39 -0.75
CA VAL A 42 -4.59 -5.43 0.20
C VAL A 42 -6.05 -5.34 0.62
N LEU A 43 -6.64 -4.13 0.51
CA LEU A 43 -8.01 -3.89 0.94
C LEU A 43 -9.00 -4.74 0.13
N PHE A 44 -8.66 -5.04 -1.11
CA PHE A 44 -9.49 -5.85 -2.00
C PHE A 44 -9.38 -7.36 -1.72
N LEU A 45 -8.34 -7.80 -1.02
CA LEU A 45 -8.16 -9.21 -0.65
C LEU A 45 -8.88 -9.58 0.66
N CYS A 46 -9.11 -8.60 1.52
CA CYS A 46 -9.57 -8.85 2.89
C CYS A 46 -11.00 -8.33 3.14
N ASP A 47 -11.66 -8.96 4.11
CA ASP A 47 -13.03 -8.67 4.53
C ASP A 47 -13.04 -7.79 5.78
N ARG A 48 -12.05 -7.94 6.66
CA ARG A 48 -11.89 -7.17 7.90
C ARG A 48 -10.44 -6.77 8.10
N PHE A 49 -10.26 -5.68 8.84
CA PHE A 49 -8.97 -5.07 9.12
C PHE A 49 -8.86 -4.78 10.61
N TYR A 50 -7.74 -5.15 11.21
CA TYR A 50 -7.36 -4.78 12.56
C TYR A 50 -6.34 -3.64 12.50
N ALA A 51 -6.52 -2.60 13.31
CA ALA A 51 -5.56 -1.50 13.43
C ALA A 51 -5.24 -1.21 14.90
N ASP A 52 -4.00 -0.78 15.17
CA ASP A 52 -3.57 -0.44 16.52
C ASP A 52 -4.21 0.87 16.99
N ALA A 53 -4.72 0.91 18.22
CA ALA A 53 -5.36 2.08 18.81
C ALA A 53 -4.44 3.30 18.83
N HIS A 54 -3.15 3.10 19.16
CA HIS A 54 -2.17 4.19 19.16
C HIS A 54 -1.90 4.75 17.75
N ALA A 55 -1.91 3.89 16.74
CA ALA A 55 -1.76 4.30 15.34
C ALA A 55 -2.91 5.23 14.92
N ILE A 56 -4.15 4.85 15.26
CA ILE A 56 -5.35 5.64 14.96
C ILE A 56 -5.25 7.03 15.61
N GLU A 57 -4.89 7.10 16.89
CA GLU A 57 -4.75 8.39 17.59
C GLU A 57 -3.74 9.32 16.92
N ARG A 58 -2.63 8.76 16.38
CA ARG A 58 -1.60 9.54 15.68
C ARG A 58 -2.10 10.04 14.32
N ILE A 59 -2.68 9.15 13.52
CA ILE A 59 -3.24 9.47 12.20
C ILE A 59 -4.33 10.54 12.30
N GLU A 60 -5.11 10.55 13.38
CA GLU A 60 -6.14 11.55 13.58
C GLU A 60 -5.59 12.96 13.85
N ARG A 61 -4.38 13.07 14.42
CA ARG A 61 -3.73 14.33 14.83
C ARG A 61 -2.82 14.93 13.76
N GLU A 62 -2.14 14.09 12.99
CA GLU A 62 -1.10 14.52 12.05
C GLU A 62 -1.69 14.76 10.64
N PRO A 63 -1.58 15.98 10.07
CA PRO A 63 -2.06 16.27 8.71
C PRO A 63 -1.47 15.36 7.64
N LEU A 64 -0.21 14.97 7.85
CA LEU A 64 0.59 14.10 7.01
C LEU A 64 -0.09 12.75 6.67
N PHE A 65 -0.99 12.26 7.53
CA PHE A 65 -1.69 10.97 7.35
C PHE A 65 -3.15 11.13 6.95
N LYS A 66 -3.51 12.26 6.30
CA LYS A 66 -4.87 12.52 5.82
C LYS A 66 -5.42 11.35 4.98
N LYS A 67 -4.63 10.76 4.09
CA LYS A 67 -5.07 9.63 3.24
C LYS A 67 -5.32 8.36 4.04
N HIS A 68 -4.49 8.05 5.04
CA HIS A 68 -4.75 6.95 5.98
C HIS A 68 -6.01 7.20 6.79
N LYS A 69 -6.25 8.44 7.23
CA LYS A 69 -7.48 8.82 7.93
C LYS A 69 -8.71 8.58 7.05
N GLU A 70 -8.65 8.98 5.79
CA GLU A 70 -9.71 8.76 4.80
C GLU A 70 -9.98 7.25 4.60
N MET A 71 -8.92 6.46 4.38
CA MET A 71 -9.01 5.00 4.27
C MET A 71 -9.65 4.36 5.52
N LEU A 72 -9.18 4.70 6.71
CA LEU A 72 -9.69 4.16 7.97
C LEU A 72 -11.15 4.57 8.21
N GLY A 73 -11.53 5.79 7.82
CA GLY A 73 -12.91 6.27 7.79
C GLY A 73 -13.80 5.40 6.90
N ALA A 74 -13.34 5.10 5.68
CA ALA A 74 -14.04 4.22 4.76
C ALA A 74 -14.24 2.81 5.35
N LEU A 75 -13.17 2.19 5.87
CA LEU A 75 -13.21 0.86 6.49
C LEU A 75 -14.13 0.80 7.72
N LYS A 76 -14.12 1.86 8.54
CA LYS A 76 -15.02 2.00 9.68
C LYS A 76 -16.48 2.12 9.25
N SER A 77 -16.75 2.90 8.20
CA SER A 77 -18.11 3.15 7.71
C SER A 77 -18.81 1.89 7.15
N CYS A 78 -18.04 0.96 6.58
CA CYS A 78 -18.55 -0.33 6.10
C CYS A 78 -18.44 -1.46 7.14
N GLY A 79 -18.08 -1.15 8.39
CA GLY A 79 -18.00 -2.13 9.48
C GLY A 79 -16.87 -3.16 9.31
N ARG A 80 -15.82 -2.80 8.58
CA ARG A 80 -14.66 -3.67 8.30
C ARG A 80 -13.44 -3.34 9.14
N LEU A 81 -13.41 -2.22 9.84
CA LEU A 81 -12.30 -1.86 10.75
C LEU A 81 -12.61 -2.24 12.20
N GLU A 82 -11.69 -2.94 12.83
CA GLU A 82 -11.67 -3.18 14.27
C GLU A 82 -10.40 -2.61 14.89
N VAL A 83 -10.56 -1.76 15.91
CA VAL A 83 -9.43 -1.13 16.61
C VAL A 83 -9.08 -1.97 17.83
N ARG A 84 -7.80 -2.33 17.96
CA ARG A 84 -7.25 -3.18 19.04
C ARG A 84 -6.03 -2.51 19.67
N ASP A 85 -5.67 -2.91 20.88
CA ASP A 85 -4.38 -2.55 21.47
C ASP A 85 -3.39 -3.67 21.21
N PHE A 86 -2.60 -3.53 20.14
CA PHE A 86 -1.67 -4.59 19.73
C PHE A 86 -0.63 -4.88 20.80
N LYS A 87 -0.20 -3.87 21.56
CA LYS A 87 0.77 -4.04 22.65
C LYS A 87 0.21 -4.97 23.72
N SER A 88 -1.04 -4.75 24.13
CA SER A 88 -1.70 -5.60 25.13
C SER A 88 -1.95 -7.02 24.62
N GLU A 89 -2.27 -7.20 23.32
CA GLU A 89 -2.49 -8.53 22.72
C GLU A 89 -1.20 -9.38 22.67
N VAL A 90 -0.03 -8.76 22.41
CA VAL A 90 1.25 -9.50 22.36
C VAL A 90 1.98 -9.58 23.69
N ALA A 91 1.66 -8.73 24.67
CA ALA A 91 2.35 -8.66 25.96
C ALA A 91 2.50 -10.02 26.68
N PRO A 92 1.50 -10.94 26.67
CA PRO A 92 1.64 -12.27 27.26
C PRO A 92 2.76 -13.13 26.64
N TYR A 93 3.18 -12.81 25.41
CA TYR A 93 4.17 -13.56 24.63
C TYR A 93 5.55 -12.90 24.61
N ALA A 94 5.74 -11.80 25.35
CA ALA A 94 6.97 -11.02 25.33
C ALA A 94 8.23 -11.86 25.55
N SER A 95 8.24 -12.78 26.52
CA SER A 95 9.40 -13.64 26.77
C SER A 95 9.75 -14.57 25.61
N ALA A 96 8.74 -15.08 24.89
CA ALA A 96 8.97 -15.93 23.71
C ALA A 96 9.52 -15.11 22.54
N ILE A 97 8.98 -13.90 22.34
CA ILE A 97 9.48 -12.94 21.34
C ILE A 97 10.94 -12.58 21.63
N HIS A 98 11.26 -12.21 22.88
CA HIS A 98 12.64 -11.87 23.27
C HIS A 98 13.61 -13.03 23.04
N ALA A 99 13.24 -14.26 23.43
CA ALA A 99 14.07 -15.44 23.19
C ALA A 99 14.27 -15.72 21.68
N HIS A 100 13.26 -15.45 20.85
CA HIS A 100 13.37 -15.55 19.40
C HIS A 100 14.37 -14.52 18.85
N VAL A 101 14.23 -13.25 19.26
CA VAL A 101 15.13 -12.16 18.88
C VAL A 101 16.57 -12.50 19.27
N GLU A 102 16.81 -12.85 20.54
CA GLU A 102 18.14 -13.23 21.03
C GLU A 102 18.75 -14.38 20.25
N THR A 103 17.95 -15.36 19.81
CA THR A 103 18.44 -16.49 19.03
C THR A 103 18.79 -16.07 17.60
N ARG A 104 17.97 -15.20 17.01
CA ARG A 104 18.09 -14.71 15.63
C ARG A 104 19.21 -13.69 15.45
N THR A 105 19.53 -12.93 16.48
CA THR A 105 20.57 -11.88 16.43
C THR A 105 21.92 -12.35 16.96
N ARG A 106 22.12 -13.66 17.21
CA ARG A 106 23.43 -14.20 17.62
C ARG A 106 24.52 -14.04 16.58
N ASN A 107 24.16 -14.13 15.31
CA ASN A 107 25.08 -13.96 14.19
C ASN A 107 24.58 -12.83 13.30
N LEU A 108 25.01 -11.61 13.58
CA LEU A 108 24.52 -10.42 12.87
C LEU A 108 24.98 -10.36 11.40
N ASN A 109 26.05 -11.08 11.03
CA ASN A 109 26.57 -11.10 9.65
C ASN A 109 25.58 -11.71 8.68
N ASP A 110 24.81 -12.70 9.15
CA ASP A 110 23.81 -13.39 8.35
C ASP A 110 22.69 -12.44 7.89
N TRP A 111 22.54 -11.29 8.55
CA TRP A 111 21.54 -10.27 8.23
C TRP A 111 21.99 -9.29 7.15
N SER A 112 23.27 -9.29 6.74
CA SER A 112 23.79 -8.30 5.78
C SER A 112 23.00 -8.29 4.46
N ALA A 113 22.78 -9.46 3.86
CA ALA A 113 22.06 -9.57 2.59
C ALA A 113 20.56 -9.22 2.71
N THR A 114 19.97 -9.46 3.88
CA THR A 114 18.59 -9.08 4.18
C THR A 114 18.49 -7.55 4.29
N PHE A 115 19.37 -6.92 5.06
CA PHE A 115 19.34 -5.47 5.27
C PHE A 115 19.80 -4.68 4.06
N GLU A 116 20.62 -5.24 3.18
CA GLU A 116 20.91 -4.63 1.87
C GLU A 116 19.63 -4.43 1.05
N GLN A 117 18.69 -5.40 1.10
CA GLN A 117 17.39 -5.28 0.44
C GLN A 117 16.47 -4.29 1.16
N VAL A 118 16.45 -4.28 2.50
CA VAL A 118 15.67 -3.32 3.29
C VAL A 118 16.12 -1.88 2.98
N VAL A 119 17.42 -1.62 3.09
CA VAL A 119 18.03 -0.31 2.81
C VAL A 119 17.81 0.08 1.36
N GLY A 120 18.03 -0.82 0.40
CA GLY A 120 17.82 -0.51 -1.02
C GLY A 120 16.38 -0.13 -1.36
N LYS A 121 15.37 -0.71 -0.70
CA LYS A 121 13.97 -0.30 -0.85
C LYS A 121 13.72 1.11 -0.30
N TRP A 122 14.32 1.42 0.84
CA TRP A 122 14.25 2.74 1.47
C TRP A 122 14.97 3.82 0.68
N ASP A 123 16.21 3.58 0.27
CA ASP A 123 16.98 4.49 -0.57
C ASP A 123 16.22 4.78 -1.86
N GLY A 124 15.69 3.75 -2.53
CA GLY A 124 14.88 3.96 -3.72
C GLY A 124 13.61 4.78 -3.49
N PHE A 125 12.93 4.59 -2.35
CA PHE A 125 11.76 5.40 -2.00
C PHE A 125 12.15 6.84 -1.65
N TYR A 126 13.21 7.03 -0.87
CA TYR A 126 13.75 8.32 -0.49
C TYR A 126 14.22 9.12 -1.71
N ASP A 127 15.03 8.53 -2.59
CA ASP A 127 15.52 9.17 -3.82
C ASP A 127 14.36 9.63 -4.70
N ARG A 128 13.34 8.77 -4.89
CA ARG A 128 12.13 9.17 -5.64
C ARG A 128 11.42 10.34 -4.97
N VAL A 129 11.21 10.29 -3.67
CA VAL A 129 10.58 11.38 -2.93
C VAL A 129 11.38 12.68 -3.11
N VAL A 130 12.69 12.65 -2.88
CA VAL A 130 13.59 13.81 -2.98
C VAL A 130 13.66 14.37 -4.40
N GLU A 131 13.87 13.54 -5.42
CA GLU A 131 13.95 13.97 -6.82
C GLU A 131 12.71 14.77 -7.24
N ASN A 132 11.52 14.28 -6.89
CA ASN A 132 10.27 14.94 -7.25
C ASN A 132 10.03 16.24 -6.47
N TYR A 133 10.45 16.30 -5.21
CA TYR A 133 10.38 17.55 -4.45
C TYR A 133 11.42 18.56 -4.87
N GLN A 134 12.63 18.13 -5.23
CA GLN A 134 13.65 19.04 -5.77
C GLN A 134 13.17 19.65 -7.08
N ASP A 135 12.60 18.88 -8.00
CA ASP A 135 12.07 19.40 -9.25
C ASP A 135 10.91 20.39 -9.05
N ALA A 136 9.97 20.06 -8.14
CA ALA A 136 8.85 20.95 -7.79
C ALA A 136 9.32 22.24 -7.10
N TRP A 137 10.25 22.10 -6.15
CA TRP A 137 10.85 23.21 -5.40
C TRP A 137 11.60 24.15 -6.34
N THR A 138 12.49 23.62 -7.18
CA THR A 138 13.32 24.45 -8.06
C THR A 138 12.45 25.27 -9.01
N ALA A 139 11.34 24.70 -9.50
CA ALA A 139 10.38 25.40 -10.36
C ALA A 139 9.61 26.51 -9.63
N GLU A 140 9.17 26.27 -8.38
CA GLU A 140 8.43 27.25 -7.57
C GLU A 140 9.36 28.38 -7.07
N GLU A 141 10.57 28.04 -6.62
CA GLU A 141 11.58 29.01 -6.21
C GLU A 141 12.01 29.89 -7.40
N GLU A 142 12.23 29.32 -8.58
CA GLU A 142 12.48 30.10 -9.80
C GLU A 142 11.30 31.01 -10.16
N GLN A 143 10.06 30.57 -9.97
CA GLN A 143 8.89 31.40 -10.23
C GLN A 143 8.80 32.55 -9.21
N LEU A 144 9.02 32.28 -7.93
CA LEU A 144 9.03 33.28 -6.86
C LEU A 144 10.14 34.31 -7.07
N LEU A 145 11.34 33.87 -7.45
CA LEU A 145 12.46 34.75 -7.80
C LEU A 145 12.13 35.64 -9.02
N ARG A 146 11.43 35.09 -10.03
CA ARG A 146 10.95 35.87 -11.18
C ARG A 146 9.86 36.88 -10.81
N GLU A 147 8.96 36.54 -9.88
CA GLU A 147 7.85 37.40 -9.43
C GLU A 147 8.30 38.50 -8.45
N ALA A 148 9.30 38.21 -7.61
CA ALA A 148 9.85 39.12 -6.62
C ALA A 148 10.68 40.26 -7.25
N GLY A 149 11.28 40.02 -8.42
CA GLY A 149 12.19 40.97 -9.06
C GLY A 149 13.48 41.21 -8.25
N ASP A 150 14.32 42.15 -8.68
CA ASP A 150 15.62 42.44 -8.05
C ASP A 150 15.53 43.17 -6.68
N ASP A 151 14.33 43.56 -6.24
CA ASP A 151 14.14 44.55 -5.15
C ASP A 151 13.53 43.98 -3.85
N ILE A 152 13.28 42.67 -3.80
CA ILE A 152 12.75 42.00 -2.61
C ILE A 152 13.75 40.93 -2.18
N ASP A 153 14.08 40.89 -0.89
CA ASP A 153 14.92 39.84 -0.32
C ASP A 153 14.16 38.52 -0.45
N ALA A 154 14.47 37.78 -1.50
CA ALA A 154 13.76 36.56 -1.87
C ALA A 154 13.75 35.58 -0.69
N GLU A 155 14.79 35.60 0.15
CA GLU A 155 14.92 34.81 1.36
C GLU A 155 13.86 35.18 2.43
N GLU A 156 13.52 36.46 2.59
CA GLU A 156 12.54 36.93 3.58
C GLU A 156 11.09 36.62 3.15
N VAL A 157 10.74 36.83 1.86
CA VAL A 157 9.43 36.41 1.31
C VAL A 157 9.28 34.89 1.28
N TYR A 158 10.37 34.17 1.05
CA TYR A 158 10.43 32.72 1.11
C TYR A 158 10.17 32.21 2.53
N LEU A 159 10.83 32.78 3.54
CA LEU A 159 10.62 32.41 4.95
C LEU A 159 9.22 32.80 5.47
N GLU A 160 8.71 33.98 5.11
CA GLU A 160 7.38 34.44 5.53
C GLU A 160 6.24 33.60 4.93
N ARG A 161 6.34 33.16 3.66
CA ARG A 161 5.33 32.28 3.04
C ARG A 161 5.45 30.81 3.44
N HIS A 162 6.63 30.35 3.85
CA HIS A 162 6.88 28.96 4.26
C HIS A 162 6.84 28.73 5.78
N HIS A 163 6.35 29.70 6.56
CA HIS A 163 6.08 29.52 7.99
C HIS A 163 4.98 28.49 8.29
N GLU A 164 4.11 28.20 7.33
CA GLU A 164 3.33 26.96 7.28
C GLU A 164 4.19 25.93 6.54
N TRP A 165 4.78 24.98 7.27
CA TRP A 165 5.54 23.91 6.61
C TRP A 165 4.57 23.16 5.70
N PRO A 166 4.77 23.15 4.37
CA PRO A 166 3.99 22.31 3.49
C PRO A 166 4.07 20.85 3.98
N GLU A 167 2.99 20.08 3.87
CA GLU A 167 2.93 18.66 4.32
C GLU A 167 4.13 17.86 3.76
N GLU A 168 4.62 18.27 2.60
CA GLU A 168 5.79 17.82 1.86
C GLU A 168 7.12 18.03 2.62
N ARG A 169 7.30 19.16 3.29
CA ARG A 169 8.51 19.43 4.12
C ARG A 169 8.49 18.64 5.41
N LEU A 170 7.32 18.49 6.02
CA LEU A 170 7.15 17.61 7.17
C LEU A 170 7.47 16.16 6.78
N MET A 171 7.07 15.73 5.58
CA MET A 171 7.41 14.41 5.04
C MET A 171 8.92 14.22 4.89
N LEU A 172 9.61 15.13 4.20
CA LEU A 172 11.07 15.04 4.00
C LEU A 172 11.84 15.06 5.33
N ALA A 173 11.52 16.00 6.22
CA ALA A 173 12.14 16.08 7.54
C ALA A 173 11.86 14.82 8.39
N SER A 174 10.67 14.25 8.26
CA SER A 174 10.32 12.99 8.93
C SER A 174 11.14 11.82 8.38
N MET A 175 11.34 11.75 7.06
CA MET A 175 12.13 10.69 6.41
C MET A 175 13.61 10.79 6.75
N GLU A 176 14.17 12.00 6.68
CA GLU A 176 15.57 12.29 7.03
C GLU A 176 15.85 11.99 8.51
N GLY A 177 15.08 12.58 9.43
CA GLY A 177 15.32 12.46 10.88
C GLY A 177 14.79 11.17 11.52
N GLY A 178 13.94 10.40 10.84
CA GLY A 178 13.32 9.18 11.38
C GLY A 178 14.03 7.91 10.98
N MET A 179 14.06 7.61 9.68
CA MET A 179 14.52 6.31 9.17
C MET A 179 15.82 6.36 8.40
N TYR A 180 16.14 7.45 7.70
CA TYR A 180 17.40 7.55 6.97
C TYR A 180 18.60 7.63 7.93
N GLU A 181 18.50 8.45 8.99
CA GLU A 181 19.47 8.45 10.10
C GLU A 181 19.40 7.16 10.95
N GLY A 182 18.22 6.55 11.09
CA GLY A 182 18.01 5.35 11.91
C GLY A 182 18.55 4.05 11.30
N LEU A 183 18.37 3.84 9.98
CA LEU A 183 18.90 2.70 9.22
C LEU A 183 20.36 2.91 8.79
N GLU A 184 20.78 4.16 8.57
CA GLU A 184 22.12 4.68 8.26
C GLU A 184 23.00 3.87 7.28
N ARG A 185 23.67 4.57 6.34
CA ARG A 185 24.80 4.05 5.52
C ARG A 185 25.84 3.25 6.31
N GLY A 186 25.96 3.50 7.61
CA GLY A 186 26.86 2.80 8.51
C GLY A 186 26.42 1.40 8.91
N LEU A 187 25.14 1.02 8.82
CA LEU A 187 24.69 -0.33 9.19
C LEU A 187 25.30 -1.39 8.29
N LEU A 188 25.16 -1.24 6.96
CA LEU A 188 25.72 -2.19 6.00
C LEU A 188 27.25 -2.25 6.06
N GLU A 189 27.89 -1.10 6.24
CA GLU A 189 29.34 -1.06 6.48
C GLU A 189 29.72 -1.84 7.75
N THR A 190 29.00 -1.61 8.85
CA THR A 190 29.22 -2.29 10.14
C THR A 190 29.03 -3.80 10.01
N LEU A 191 27.99 -4.26 9.31
CA LEU A 191 27.71 -5.68 9.09
C LEU A 191 28.75 -6.34 8.20
N SER A 192 29.17 -5.67 7.11
CA SER A 192 30.20 -6.19 6.21
C SER A 192 31.57 -6.35 6.88
N ARG A 193 31.82 -5.56 7.94
CA ARG A 193 33.08 -5.52 8.70
C ARG A 193 32.95 -6.11 10.10
N TRP A 194 31.89 -6.88 10.37
CA TRP A 194 31.58 -7.33 11.73
C TRP A 194 32.64 -8.24 12.34
N ASP A 195 33.40 -8.97 11.52
CA ASP A 195 34.50 -9.82 11.99
C ASP A 195 35.82 -9.04 12.20
N GLU A 196 35.83 -7.74 11.86
CA GLU A 196 36.96 -6.83 12.09
C GLU A 196 36.88 -6.15 13.46
N ASP A 197 37.96 -5.45 13.85
CA ASP A 197 37.98 -4.62 15.05
C ASP A 197 37.25 -3.29 14.81
N ILE A 198 35.91 -3.35 14.84
CA ILE A 198 35.02 -2.19 14.78
C ILE A 198 34.69 -1.68 16.20
N PRO A 199 34.57 -0.36 16.43
CA PRO A 199 34.23 0.20 17.74
C PRO A 199 32.91 -0.36 18.30
N GLU A 200 32.89 -0.63 19.62
CA GLU A 200 31.73 -1.24 20.32
C GLU A 200 30.43 -0.48 20.08
N TYR A 201 30.47 0.85 20.05
CA TYR A 201 29.30 1.69 19.75
C TYR A 201 28.61 1.33 18.43
N HIS A 202 29.37 1.03 17.37
CA HIS A 202 28.79 0.61 16.08
C HIS A 202 28.16 -0.78 16.18
N ARG A 203 28.77 -1.70 16.92
CA ARG A 203 28.22 -3.04 17.18
C ARG A 203 26.91 -2.97 17.96
N GLU A 204 26.87 -2.18 19.03
CA GLU A 204 25.67 -1.95 19.85
C GLU A 204 24.55 -1.34 19.02
N ARG A 205 24.85 -0.30 18.20
CA ARG A 205 23.86 0.33 17.33
C ARG A 205 23.31 -0.64 16.29
N ALA A 206 24.16 -1.37 15.57
CA ALA A 206 23.73 -2.36 14.58
C ALA A 206 22.90 -3.49 15.21
N THR A 207 23.31 -3.97 16.39
CA THR A 207 22.55 -4.95 17.17
C THR A 207 21.17 -4.41 17.54
N GLY A 208 21.09 -3.15 17.99
CA GLY A 208 19.83 -2.50 18.36
C GLY A 208 18.88 -2.36 17.18
N VAL A 209 19.37 -1.91 16.02
CA VAL A 209 18.59 -1.78 14.79
C VAL A 209 18.07 -3.14 14.34
N ILE A 210 18.94 -4.14 14.17
CA ILE A 210 18.54 -5.46 13.69
C ILE A 210 17.57 -6.14 14.67
N SER A 211 17.87 -6.07 15.98
CA SER A 211 16.97 -6.64 17.00
C SER A 211 15.59 -6.01 16.97
N SER A 212 15.50 -4.71 16.70
CA SER A 212 14.22 -4.00 16.57
C SER A 212 13.39 -4.50 15.39
N TYR A 213 14.01 -4.70 14.23
CA TYR A 213 13.36 -5.28 13.04
C TYR A 213 12.89 -6.72 13.28
N VAL A 214 13.74 -7.54 13.90
CA VAL A 214 13.42 -8.94 14.22
C VAL A 214 12.32 -9.03 15.28
N GLU A 215 12.36 -8.16 16.29
CA GLU A 215 11.32 -8.06 17.32
C GLU A 215 9.98 -7.68 16.70
N HIS A 216 9.98 -6.68 15.82
CA HIS A 216 8.77 -6.29 15.09
C HIS A 216 8.17 -7.46 14.32
N VAL A 217 8.96 -8.14 13.47
CA VAL A 217 8.49 -9.29 12.70
C VAL A 217 7.97 -10.41 13.62
N ALA A 218 8.70 -10.73 14.69
CA ALA A 218 8.29 -11.78 15.63
C ALA A 218 6.97 -11.44 16.33
N ALA A 219 6.79 -10.19 16.77
CA ALA A 219 5.58 -9.73 17.42
C ALA A 219 4.40 -9.61 16.45
N SER A 220 4.62 -9.16 15.21
CA SER A 220 3.61 -9.17 14.16
C SER A 220 3.17 -10.59 13.83
N LEU A 221 4.10 -11.55 13.69
CA LEU A 221 3.77 -12.97 13.51
C LEU A 221 2.98 -13.55 14.68
N CYS A 222 3.31 -13.16 15.92
CA CYS A 222 2.53 -13.51 17.09
C CYS A 222 1.11 -12.94 17.03
N LEU A 223 0.98 -11.66 16.68
CA LEU A 223 -0.31 -10.97 16.56
C LEU A 223 -1.18 -11.60 15.46
N SER A 224 -0.57 -11.99 14.35
CA SER A 224 -1.22 -12.75 13.27
C SER A 224 -1.85 -14.05 13.78
N ASP A 225 -1.15 -14.80 14.63
CA ASP A 225 -1.70 -16.02 15.22
C ASP A 225 -2.81 -15.73 16.23
N VAL A 226 -2.63 -14.72 17.08
CA VAL A 226 -3.60 -14.32 18.12
C VAL A 226 -4.93 -13.90 17.49
N LEU A 227 -4.87 -13.10 16.42
CA LEU A 227 -6.04 -12.57 15.74
C LEU A 227 -6.56 -13.49 14.61
N GLY A 228 -5.80 -14.53 14.24
CA GLY A 228 -6.13 -15.39 13.09
C GLY A 228 -6.20 -14.61 11.77
N ALA A 229 -5.38 -13.56 11.66
CA ALA A 229 -5.43 -12.58 10.59
C ALA A 229 -4.08 -12.45 9.88
N THR A 230 -4.11 -12.05 8.62
CA THR A 230 -2.93 -11.90 7.78
C THR A 230 -2.19 -10.60 8.10
N LEU A 231 -0.90 -10.53 7.83
CA LEU A 231 -0.11 -9.32 8.08
C LEU A 231 -0.04 -8.50 6.81
N HIS A 232 -0.34 -7.21 6.93
CA HIS A 232 -0.03 -6.22 5.91
C HIS A 232 0.88 -5.17 6.55
N ASP A 233 2.11 -5.12 6.06
CA ASP A 233 3.21 -4.35 6.63
C ASP A 233 3.91 -3.55 5.53
N TRP A 234 4.88 -2.72 5.92
CA TRP A 234 5.63 -1.89 4.98
C TRP A 234 6.41 -2.73 3.97
N GLU A 235 6.60 -2.22 2.76
CA GLU A 235 7.22 -3.01 1.68
C GLU A 235 8.69 -3.37 1.96
N ASP A 236 9.38 -2.57 2.77
CA ASP A 236 10.78 -2.72 3.18
C ASP A 236 11.01 -3.88 4.14
N ILE A 237 10.01 -4.26 4.94
CA ILE A 237 10.16 -5.32 5.95
C ILE A 237 10.06 -6.73 5.36
N GLY A 238 9.55 -6.86 4.12
CA GLY A 238 9.38 -8.14 3.42
C GLY A 238 10.61 -9.07 3.44
N PRO A 239 11.84 -8.58 3.18
CA PRO A 239 13.07 -9.36 3.31
C PRO A 239 13.28 -9.95 4.72
N VAL A 240 12.89 -9.23 5.78
CA VAL A 240 13.02 -9.70 7.17
C VAL A 240 11.97 -10.77 7.46
N TYR A 241 10.71 -10.60 7.00
CA TYR A 241 9.72 -11.68 7.06
C TYR A 241 10.23 -12.93 6.35
N ASN A 242 10.79 -12.81 5.15
CA ASN A 242 11.32 -13.94 4.39
C ASN A 242 12.43 -14.66 5.16
N ALA A 243 13.40 -13.92 5.70
CA ALA A 243 14.51 -14.48 6.49
C ALA A 243 14.03 -15.18 7.77
N VAL A 244 12.95 -14.70 8.39
CA VAL A 244 12.38 -15.31 9.60
C VAL A 244 11.49 -16.51 9.27
N LEU A 245 10.70 -16.42 8.19
CA LEU A 245 9.69 -17.41 7.80
C LEU A 245 10.28 -18.64 7.12
N THR A 246 11.41 -18.52 6.41
CA THR A 246 12.09 -19.66 5.74
C THR A 246 12.43 -20.80 6.69
N ASP A 247 12.47 -20.56 8.00
CA ASP A 247 12.75 -21.58 9.03
C ASP A 247 11.52 -22.05 9.82
N THR A 248 10.32 -21.52 9.56
CA THR A 248 9.12 -21.82 10.37
C THR A 248 8.01 -22.53 9.58
N LEU A 249 7.27 -23.42 10.23
CA LEU A 249 6.15 -24.22 9.69
C LEU A 249 4.92 -23.39 9.24
N ARG A 250 5.06 -22.07 9.05
CA ARG A 250 3.97 -21.12 8.79
C ARG A 250 3.67 -20.96 7.30
N VAL A 251 3.40 -22.08 6.63
CA VAL A 251 3.07 -22.14 5.18
C VAL A 251 1.88 -21.24 4.81
N SER A 252 0.92 -21.05 5.72
CA SER A 252 -0.23 -20.17 5.52
C SER A 252 0.16 -18.70 5.38
N SER A 253 1.14 -18.23 6.16
CA SER A 253 1.66 -16.86 6.06
C SER A 253 2.43 -16.64 4.75
N ALA A 254 3.12 -17.68 4.26
CA ALA A 254 3.83 -17.60 2.98
C ALA A 254 2.88 -17.48 1.77
N LYS A 255 1.81 -18.30 1.70
CA LYS A 255 0.81 -18.19 0.62
C LYS A 255 0.17 -16.81 0.60
N GLU A 256 -0.01 -16.23 1.77
CA GLU A 256 -0.62 -14.92 1.92
C GLU A 256 0.27 -13.76 1.45
N LEU A 257 1.55 -13.78 1.84
CA LEU A 257 2.53 -12.82 1.32
C LEU A 257 2.61 -12.90 -0.21
N GLU A 258 2.50 -14.09 -0.79
CA GLU A 258 2.46 -14.26 -2.25
C GLU A 258 1.18 -13.65 -2.85
N ARG A 259 0.00 -13.80 -2.23
CA ARG A 259 -1.22 -13.12 -2.70
C ARG A 259 -1.08 -11.60 -2.70
N GLN A 260 -0.50 -11.04 -1.63
CA GLN A 260 -0.24 -9.61 -1.51
C GLN A 260 0.70 -9.13 -2.62
N LYS A 261 1.78 -9.87 -2.86
CA LYS A 261 2.68 -9.61 -3.98
C LYS A 261 1.96 -9.65 -5.33
N GLN A 262 1.11 -10.65 -5.56
CA GLN A 262 0.37 -10.78 -6.82
C GLN A 262 -0.66 -9.67 -7.04
N ILE A 263 -1.43 -9.26 -6.02
CA ILE A 263 -2.33 -8.10 -6.18
C ILE A 263 -1.56 -6.80 -6.41
N ASN A 264 -0.40 -6.65 -5.77
CA ASN A 264 0.47 -5.49 -5.96
C ASN A 264 1.03 -5.43 -7.38
N ASN A 265 1.47 -6.56 -7.93
CA ASN A 265 1.92 -6.64 -9.33
C ASN A 265 0.78 -6.33 -10.31
N LEU A 266 -0.42 -6.87 -10.06
CA LEU A 266 -1.59 -6.60 -10.90
C LEU A 266 -1.92 -5.11 -10.94
N ILE A 267 -1.99 -4.47 -9.77
CA ILE A 267 -2.31 -3.04 -9.67
C ILE A 267 -1.20 -2.22 -10.30
N GLU A 268 0.07 -2.51 -10.05
CA GLU A 268 1.19 -1.77 -10.61
C GLU A 268 1.20 -1.75 -12.14
N VAL A 269 0.94 -2.90 -12.76
CA VAL A 269 0.95 -3.00 -14.22
C VAL A 269 -0.31 -2.39 -14.83
N MET A 270 -1.48 -2.58 -14.21
CA MET A 270 -2.76 -2.17 -14.79
C MET A 270 -3.19 -0.74 -14.42
N PHE A 271 -2.81 -0.28 -13.23
CA PHE A 271 -3.21 0.96 -12.57
C PHE A 271 -2.04 1.50 -11.72
N PRO A 272 -0.91 1.91 -12.34
CA PRO A 272 0.30 2.32 -11.60
C PRO A 272 0.04 3.46 -10.58
N ASP A 273 -0.87 4.38 -10.93
CA ASP A 273 -1.29 5.50 -10.07
C ASP A 273 -2.61 5.20 -9.34
N PHE A 274 -2.82 3.96 -8.89
CA PHE A 274 -4.09 3.59 -8.28
C PHE A 274 -4.33 4.31 -6.96
N GLU A 275 -5.36 5.16 -6.94
CA GLU A 275 -5.87 5.80 -5.73
C GLU A 275 -7.41 5.89 -5.80
N PRO A 276 -8.14 5.46 -4.76
CA PRO A 276 -9.58 5.67 -4.72
C PRO A 276 -9.94 7.15 -4.72
N LYS A 277 -10.87 7.56 -5.59
CA LYS A 277 -11.37 8.95 -5.67
C LYS A 277 -11.87 9.53 -4.35
N SER A 278 -12.39 8.68 -3.46
CA SER A 278 -12.99 9.07 -2.19
C SER A 278 -13.19 7.87 -1.28
N GLU A 279 -13.36 8.14 0.02
CA GLU A 279 -13.76 7.15 1.02
C GLU A 279 -15.03 6.39 0.63
N ILE A 280 -16.02 7.08 0.05
CA ILE A 280 -17.29 6.48 -0.37
C ILE A 280 -17.07 5.54 -1.56
N ALA A 281 -16.22 5.90 -2.50
CA ALA A 281 -15.87 5.03 -3.63
C ALA A 281 -15.16 3.77 -3.14
N LEU A 282 -14.21 3.91 -2.21
CA LEU A 282 -13.53 2.78 -1.57
C LEU A 282 -14.52 1.89 -0.80
N ALA A 283 -15.36 2.45 0.06
CA ALA A 283 -16.34 1.67 0.83
C ALA A 283 -17.31 0.90 -0.09
N ARG A 284 -17.81 1.54 -1.16
CA ARG A 284 -18.66 0.89 -2.17
C ARG A 284 -17.94 -0.23 -2.91
N ALA A 285 -16.66 -0.02 -3.23
CA ALA A 285 -15.84 -1.03 -3.88
C ALA A 285 -15.73 -2.30 -3.03
N LEU A 286 -15.45 -2.13 -1.74
CA LEU A 286 -15.25 -3.22 -0.80
C LEU A 286 -16.49 -4.13 -0.69
N ASP A 287 -17.68 -3.56 -0.82
CA ASP A 287 -18.95 -4.30 -0.82
C ASP A 287 -19.41 -4.75 -2.22
N ASP A 288 -18.65 -4.43 -3.28
CA ASP A 288 -19.01 -4.79 -4.64
C ASP A 288 -18.77 -6.29 -4.90
N PRO A 289 -19.78 -7.04 -5.41
CA PRO A 289 -19.63 -8.46 -5.71
C PRO A 289 -18.47 -8.78 -6.68
N ARG A 290 -18.07 -7.82 -7.53
CA ARG A 290 -16.96 -7.95 -8.48
C ARG A 290 -15.61 -8.16 -7.80
N ILE A 291 -15.45 -7.80 -6.53
CA ILE A 291 -14.25 -8.14 -5.74
C ILE A 291 -13.99 -9.64 -5.72
N THR A 292 -15.03 -10.47 -5.75
CA THR A 292 -14.87 -11.93 -5.77
C THR A 292 -14.13 -12.39 -7.03
N GLU A 293 -14.36 -11.74 -8.18
CA GLU A 293 -13.65 -12.03 -9.42
C GLU A 293 -12.19 -11.56 -9.35
N LEU A 294 -11.92 -10.41 -8.72
CA LEU A 294 -10.55 -9.92 -8.47
C LEU A 294 -9.77 -10.89 -7.57
N ARG A 295 -10.37 -11.31 -6.45
CA ARG A 295 -9.76 -12.30 -5.54
C ARG A 295 -9.48 -13.62 -6.26
N SER A 296 -10.44 -14.09 -7.08
CA SER A 296 -10.25 -15.32 -7.86
C SER A 296 -9.11 -15.19 -8.88
N LEU A 297 -8.94 -14.02 -9.50
CA LEU A 297 -7.82 -13.75 -10.41
C LEU A 297 -6.48 -13.85 -9.67
N VAL A 298 -6.38 -13.27 -8.48
CA VAL A 298 -5.16 -13.33 -7.65
C VAL A 298 -4.89 -14.76 -7.17
N GLU A 299 -5.91 -15.50 -6.69
CA GLU A 299 -5.72 -16.91 -6.30
C GLU A 299 -5.22 -17.76 -7.47
N ASN A 300 -5.80 -17.59 -8.66
CA ASN A 300 -5.36 -18.31 -9.85
C ASN A 300 -3.91 -17.98 -10.21
N ALA A 301 -3.47 -16.73 -9.99
CA ALA A 301 -2.08 -16.34 -10.23
C ALA A 301 -1.12 -17.02 -9.26
N VAL A 302 -1.48 -17.09 -7.98
CA VAL A 302 -0.70 -17.80 -6.96
C VAL A 302 -0.65 -19.31 -7.22
N GLU A 303 -1.74 -19.92 -7.68
CA GLU A 303 -1.82 -21.38 -7.88
C GLU A 303 -1.26 -21.87 -9.21
N HIS A 304 -1.26 -21.02 -10.23
CA HIS A 304 -0.84 -21.36 -11.60
C HIS A 304 0.40 -20.61 -12.06
N ASP A 305 1.07 -19.88 -11.16
CA ASP A 305 2.28 -19.10 -11.44
C ASP A 305 2.06 -18.13 -12.61
N VAL A 306 0.91 -17.44 -12.60
CA VAL A 306 0.62 -16.42 -13.61
C VAL A 306 1.41 -15.17 -13.28
N VAL A 307 2.14 -14.66 -14.27
CA VAL A 307 2.89 -13.42 -14.14
C VAL A 307 2.01 -12.26 -14.62
N PHE A 308 1.77 -11.30 -13.73
CA PHE A 308 1.20 -10.00 -14.11
C PHE A 308 2.30 -9.11 -14.67
N ASP A 309 2.39 -9.05 -15.99
CA ASP A 309 3.39 -8.27 -16.73
C ASP A 309 2.75 -7.42 -17.84
N THR A 310 3.59 -6.74 -18.61
CA THR A 310 3.17 -5.91 -19.75
C THR A 310 2.36 -6.69 -20.80
N ASP A 311 2.63 -7.98 -20.99
CA ASP A 311 1.88 -8.81 -21.94
C ASP A 311 0.48 -9.12 -21.42
N PHE A 312 0.36 -9.44 -20.13
CA PHE A 312 -0.93 -9.57 -19.45
C PHE A 312 -1.76 -8.28 -19.57
N ALA A 313 -1.14 -7.12 -19.36
CA ALA A 313 -1.82 -5.83 -19.46
C ALA A 313 -2.27 -5.50 -20.88
N ASN A 314 -1.39 -5.70 -21.86
CA ASN A 314 -1.73 -5.53 -23.28
C ASN A 314 -2.89 -6.43 -23.71
N GLN A 315 -2.89 -7.68 -23.26
CA GLN A 315 -3.96 -8.62 -23.55
C GLN A 315 -5.28 -8.19 -22.88
N THR A 316 -5.23 -7.83 -21.60
CA THR A 316 -6.40 -7.33 -20.86
C THR A 316 -6.99 -6.08 -21.52
N LEU A 317 -6.15 -5.11 -21.91
CA LEU A 317 -6.60 -3.90 -22.62
C LEU A 317 -7.25 -4.23 -23.97
N ARG A 318 -6.67 -5.16 -24.75
CA ARG A 318 -7.28 -5.63 -25.99
C ARG A 318 -8.64 -6.26 -25.75
N ASP A 319 -8.78 -7.06 -24.71
CA ASP A 319 -10.03 -7.72 -24.35
C ASP A 319 -11.10 -6.73 -23.88
N VAL A 320 -10.71 -5.72 -23.08
CA VAL A 320 -11.57 -4.60 -22.69
C VAL A 320 -12.03 -3.79 -23.91
N LEU A 321 -11.13 -3.46 -24.85
CA LEU A 321 -11.47 -2.75 -26.08
C LEU A 321 -12.39 -3.58 -26.99
N ASN A 322 -12.14 -4.89 -27.08
CA ASN A 322 -12.98 -5.80 -27.86
C ASN A 322 -14.37 -5.97 -27.23
N ALA A 323 -14.46 -6.03 -25.90
CA ALA A 323 -15.71 -6.01 -25.17
C ALA A 323 -16.47 -4.70 -25.44
N GLY A 324 -15.79 -3.55 -25.37
CA GLY A 324 -16.35 -2.24 -25.73
C GLY A 324 -16.91 -2.21 -27.15
N LYS A 325 -16.12 -2.65 -28.15
CA LYS A 325 -16.58 -2.75 -29.55
C LYS A 325 -17.79 -3.67 -29.73
N LYS A 326 -17.85 -4.79 -29.00
CA LYS A 326 -19.01 -5.72 -29.02
C LYS A 326 -20.25 -5.06 -28.41
N ILE A 327 -20.10 -4.35 -27.31
CA ILE A 327 -21.17 -3.59 -26.65
C ILE A 327 -21.67 -2.48 -27.58
N ASP A 328 -20.78 -1.70 -28.19
CA ASP A 328 -21.16 -0.63 -29.12
C ASP A 328 -21.84 -1.17 -30.38
N LYS A 329 -21.34 -2.29 -30.92
CA LYS A 329 -21.99 -2.97 -32.05
C LYS A 329 -23.38 -3.47 -31.66
N ALA A 330 -23.54 -4.03 -30.46
CA ALA A 330 -24.84 -4.46 -29.94
C ALA A 330 -25.79 -3.27 -29.74
N ARG A 331 -25.34 -2.15 -29.14
CA ARG A 331 -26.12 -0.90 -29.02
C ARG A 331 -26.57 -0.35 -30.37
N ARG A 332 -25.70 -0.42 -31.39
CA ARG A 332 -26.05 -0.04 -32.76
C ARG A 332 -27.08 -0.98 -33.39
N LEU A 333 -27.03 -2.28 -33.09
CA LEU A 333 -27.97 -3.29 -33.57
C LEU A 333 -29.32 -3.23 -32.83
N THR A 334 -29.34 -3.07 -31.51
CA THR A 334 -30.57 -2.86 -30.72
C THR A 334 -31.24 -1.56 -31.12
N GLY A 335 -30.48 -0.47 -31.29
CA GLY A 335 -30.98 0.79 -31.84
C GLY A 335 -31.46 0.72 -33.29
N TRP A 336 -31.12 -0.34 -34.03
CA TRP A 336 -31.64 -0.60 -35.38
C TRP A 336 -32.88 -1.51 -35.36
N ILE A 337 -32.94 -2.48 -34.43
CA ILE A 337 -34.05 -3.41 -34.23
C ILE A 337 -35.23 -2.75 -33.49
N SER A 338 -34.97 -1.74 -32.66
CA SER A 338 -36.02 -0.96 -32.00
C SER A 338 -36.82 -0.10 -32.99
N LYS A 339 -36.18 0.46 -34.02
CA LYS A 339 -36.84 1.29 -35.05
C LYS A 339 -38.09 0.66 -35.71
N PRO A 340 -38.13 -0.64 -36.08
CA PRO A 340 -39.35 -1.26 -36.60
C PRO A 340 -40.39 -1.66 -35.53
N LEU A 341 -40.02 -1.79 -34.24
CA LEU A 341 -40.94 -2.17 -33.15
C LEU A 341 -41.72 -0.99 -32.57
N GLY A 342 -41.22 0.24 -32.71
CA GLY A 342 -41.92 1.48 -32.34
C GLY A 342 -43.14 1.84 -33.21
N PHE A 343 -43.44 1.07 -34.26
CA PHE A 343 -44.59 1.29 -35.16
C PHE A 343 -45.90 0.63 -34.71
N ILE A 344 -45.92 -0.10 -33.58
CA ILE A 344 -47.12 -0.76 -33.03
C ILE A 344 -47.61 -0.01 -31.77
N PRO A 345 -48.75 0.69 -31.81
CA PRO A 345 -49.24 1.44 -30.66
C PRO A 345 -49.57 0.54 -29.45
N TYR A 346 -49.26 1.03 -28.25
CA TYR A 346 -49.53 0.47 -26.91
C TYR A 346 -48.78 -0.80 -26.47
N ALA A 347 -48.37 -1.70 -27.38
CA ALA A 347 -47.54 -2.86 -27.01
C ALA A 347 -46.02 -2.63 -27.25
N GLY A 348 -45.65 -1.81 -28.25
CA GLY A 348 -44.26 -1.57 -28.64
C GLY A 348 -43.43 -0.85 -27.59
N PHE A 349 -43.99 0.16 -26.91
CA PHE A 349 -43.25 1.03 -25.99
C PHE A 349 -42.79 0.33 -24.69
N LEU A 350 -43.62 -0.58 -24.15
CA LEU A 350 -43.28 -1.35 -22.94
C LEU A 350 -42.31 -2.50 -23.23
N VAL A 351 -42.38 -3.09 -24.42
CA VAL A 351 -41.49 -4.17 -24.86
C VAL A 351 -40.15 -3.61 -25.34
N GLU A 352 -40.10 -2.48 -26.05
CA GLU A 352 -38.85 -1.81 -26.47
C GLU A 352 -37.99 -1.40 -25.27
N GLY A 353 -38.58 -0.80 -24.24
CA GLY A 353 -37.84 -0.39 -23.04
C GLY A 353 -37.27 -1.60 -22.29
N PHE A 354 -38.06 -2.66 -22.08
CA PHE A 354 -37.60 -3.83 -21.33
C PHE A 354 -36.63 -4.72 -22.11
N THR A 355 -36.87 -4.94 -23.41
CA THR A 355 -36.02 -5.83 -24.22
C THR A 355 -34.70 -5.19 -24.62
N ASN A 356 -34.66 -3.90 -24.97
CA ASN A 356 -33.39 -3.24 -25.27
C ASN A 356 -32.51 -3.14 -24.03
N THR A 357 -33.07 -2.74 -22.88
CA THR A 357 -32.29 -2.70 -21.64
C THR A 357 -31.88 -4.09 -21.15
N ALA A 358 -32.71 -5.13 -21.33
CA ALA A 358 -32.35 -6.49 -20.94
C ALA A 358 -31.29 -7.12 -21.87
N VAL A 359 -31.42 -6.95 -23.19
CA VAL A 359 -30.46 -7.46 -24.18
C VAL A 359 -29.13 -6.70 -24.07
N GLU A 360 -29.16 -5.38 -23.91
CA GLU A 360 -27.95 -4.59 -23.70
C GLU A 360 -27.28 -4.99 -22.38
N LYS A 361 -28.02 -5.13 -21.27
CA LYS A 361 -27.46 -5.62 -20.00
C LYS A 361 -26.94 -7.06 -20.11
N LEU A 362 -27.57 -7.94 -20.88
CA LEU A 362 -27.11 -9.32 -21.10
C LEU A 362 -25.83 -9.37 -21.94
N VAL A 363 -25.77 -8.60 -23.02
CA VAL A 363 -24.57 -8.52 -23.87
C VAL A 363 -23.44 -7.84 -23.13
N GLU A 364 -23.72 -6.77 -22.38
CA GLU A 364 -22.76 -6.11 -21.51
C GLU A 364 -22.24 -7.06 -20.44
N LYS A 365 -23.14 -7.74 -19.71
CA LYS A 365 -22.76 -8.75 -18.70
C LYS A 365 -21.93 -9.90 -19.30
N LYS A 366 -22.25 -10.34 -20.52
CA LYS A 366 -21.51 -11.42 -21.19
C LYS A 366 -20.18 -10.95 -21.78
N ALA A 367 -20.11 -9.72 -22.29
CA ALA A 367 -18.90 -9.13 -22.86
C ALA A 367 -17.90 -8.72 -21.78
N LYS A 368 -18.38 -8.29 -20.61
CA LYS A 368 -17.57 -7.94 -19.43
C LYS A 368 -17.26 -9.13 -18.52
N LYS A 369 -17.77 -10.32 -18.83
CA LYS A 369 -17.54 -11.53 -18.02
C LYS A 369 -16.05 -11.87 -17.98
N GLY A 370 -15.45 -11.97 -16.80
CA GLY A 370 -14.01 -12.18 -16.62
C GLY A 370 -13.16 -10.90 -16.66
N LEU A 371 -13.76 -9.74 -16.94
CA LEU A 371 -13.13 -8.42 -16.90
C LEU A 371 -13.77 -7.51 -15.86
N SER A 372 -14.70 -8.02 -15.04
CA SER A 372 -15.47 -7.19 -14.11
C SER A 372 -14.58 -6.53 -13.05
N TRP A 373 -13.51 -7.21 -12.64
CA TRP A 373 -12.46 -6.69 -11.76
C TRP A 373 -11.79 -5.45 -12.34
N PHE A 374 -11.53 -5.43 -13.66
CA PHE A 374 -10.90 -4.28 -14.33
C PHE A 374 -11.82 -3.06 -14.30
N TYR A 375 -13.12 -3.27 -14.58
CA TYR A 375 -14.10 -2.20 -14.51
C TYR A 375 -14.31 -1.69 -13.08
N LEU A 376 -14.29 -2.58 -12.09
CA LEU A 376 -14.33 -2.20 -10.67
C LEU A 376 -13.18 -1.24 -10.34
N LEU A 377 -11.94 -1.66 -10.58
CA LEU A 377 -10.76 -0.84 -10.26
C LEU A 377 -10.76 0.48 -11.06
N SER A 378 -11.12 0.44 -12.35
CA SER A 378 -11.23 1.66 -13.17
C SER A 378 -12.27 2.65 -12.65
N GLU A 379 -13.44 2.18 -12.20
CA GLU A 379 -14.51 3.04 -11.67
C GLU A 379 -14.11 3.74 -10.36
N ILE A 380 -13.29 3.07 -9.55
CA ILE A 380 -12.82 3.57 -8.25
C ILE A 380 -11.65 4.54 -8.41
N ASN A 381 -10.82 4.35 -9.43
CA ASN A 381 -9.61 5.11 -9.69
C ASN A 381 -9.83 6.42 -10.49
N ALA A 382 -10.83 6.46 -11.37
CA ALA A 382 -10.91 7.44 -12.47
C ALA A 382 -11.30 8.90 -12.12
#